data_AF-A0A0U9HP94-F1
#
_entry.id   AF-A0A0U9HP94-F1
#
_cell.length_a   1.000
_cell.length_b   1.000
_cell.length_c   1.000
_cell.angle_alpha   90.00
_cell.angle_beta   90.00
_cell.angle_gamma   90.00
#
_symmetry.space_group_name_H-M   'P 1'
#
loop_
_entity.id
_entity.type
_entity.pdbx_description
1 polymer ?
#
loop_
_entity_poly.entity_id
_entity_poly.type
_entity_poly.pdbx_seq_one_letter_code
_entity_poly.pdbx_strand_id
1 'polypeptide(L)' 'MIAKIKNFFNEVKIEAKKVNYPKKDEVIASTWVVIVTVVLISFFLGLVDFVLSRIVAEFIR' A
#
# COMPACT_ATOMS: atom_id res chain seq x y z
N MET A 1 18.37 12.17 32.12
CA MET A 1 18.22 11.80 30.69
C MET A 1 16.85 11.18 30.39
N ILE A 2 16.39 10.18 31.15
CA ILE A 2 15.09 9.51 30.96
C ILE A 2 13.90 10.51 30.98
N ALA A 3 13.90 11.48 31.88
CA ALA A 3 12.85 12.52 31.93
C ALA A 3 12.80 13.42 30.69
N LYS A 4 13.96 13.76 30.08
CA LYS A 4 14.02 14.54 28.84
C LYS A 4 13.40 13.77 27.66
N ILE A 5 13.68 12.47 27.57
CA ILE A 5 13.10 11.60 26.55
C ILE A 5 11.58 11.52 26.72
N LYS A 6 11.08 11.33 27.96
CA LYS A 6 9.64 11.30 28.24
C LYS A 6 8.94 12.60 27.84
N ASN A 7 9.58 13.75 28.10
CA ASN A 7 9.05 15.06 27.71
C ASN A 7 9.02 15.22 26.19
N PHE A 8 10.08 14.81 25.49
CA PHE A 8 10.15 14.83 24.03
C PHE A 8 9.02 14.02 23.38
N PHE A 9 8.76 12.80 23.85
CA PHE A 9 7.62 12.01 23.34
C PHE A 9 6.26 12.67 23.60
N ASN A 10 6.14 13.39 24.71
CA ASN A 10 4.92 14.11 25.02
C ASN A 10 4.72 15.31 24.09
N GLU A 11 5.78 16.06 23.80
CA GLU A 11 5.80 17.16 22.83
C GLU A 11 5.47 16.66 21.41
N VAL A 12 6.11 15.57 20.96
CA VAL A 12 5.83 14.94 19.66
C VAL A 12 4.38 14.49 19.56
N LYS A 13 3.81 13.91 20.63
CA LYS A 13 2.39 13.51 20.65
C LYS A 13 1.46 14.72 20.54
N ILE A 14 1.81 15.84 21.14
CA ILE A 14 1.03 17.09 21.06
C ILE A 14 1.09 17.66 19.64
N GLU A 15 2.28 17.73 19.02
CA GLU A 15 2.43 18.22 17.65
C GLU A 15 1.76 17.29 16.63
N ALA A 16 1.88 15.97 16.80
CA ALA A 16 1.20 14.99 15.95
C ALA A 16 -0.31 15.21 15.93
N LYS A 17 -0.93 15.55 17.07
CA LYS A 17 -2.37 15.85 17.13
C LYS A 17 -2.80 17.11 16.37
N LYS A 18 -1.87 18.05 16.10
CA LYS A 18 -2.16 19.24 15.30
C LYS A 18 -2.15 18.95 13.80
N VAL A 19 -1.63 17.79 13.38
CA VAL A 19 -1.64 17.35 11.99
C VAL A 19 -3.06 17.04 11.58
N ASN A 20 -3.46 17.54 10.40
CA ASN A 20 -4.73 17.19 9.79
C ASN A 20 -4.65 15.78 9.20
N TYR A 21 -4.99 14.77 9.99
CA TYR A 21 -5.09 13.39 9.51
C TYR A 21 -6.33 13.20 8.64
N PRO A 22 -6.25 12.36 7.59
CA PRO A 22 -7.40 12.03 6.78
C PRO A 22 -8.49 11.37 7.63
N LYS A 23 -9.75 11.61 7.26
CA LYS A 23 -10.88 10.95 7.92
C LYS A 23 -10.85 9.45 7.62
N LYS A 24 -11.43 8.64 8.52
CA LYS A 24 -11.52 7.18 8.34
C LYS A 24 -12.10 6.81 6.97
N ASP A 25 -13.11 7.55 6.52
CA ASP A 25 -13.79 7.29 5.25
C ASP A 25 -12.86 7.54 4.04
N GLU A 26 -12.01 8.57 4.09
CA GLU A 26 -11.04 8.86 3.03
C GLU A 26 -9.95 7.78 2.94
N VAL A 27 -9.51 7.27 4.09
CA VAL A 27 -8.54 6.16 4.16
C VAL A 27 -9.16 4.88 3.59
N ILE A 28 -10.41 4.57 3.94
CA ILE A 28 -11.10 3.39 3.41
C ILE A 28 -11.32 3.51 1.90
N ALA A 29 -11.77 4.67 1.42
CA ALA A 29 -11.99 4.92 0.01
C ALA A 29 -10.69 4.78 -0.81
N SER A 30 -9.61 5.42 -0.36
CA SER A 30 -8.30 5.32 -1.03
C SER A 30 -7.74 3.89 -1.02
N THR A 31 -7.90 3.16 0.09
CA THR A 31 -7.50 1.74 0.18
C THR A 31 -8.30 0.88 -0.81
N TRP A 32 -9.60 1.13 -0.96
CA TRP A 32 -10.44 0.39 -1.90
C TRP A 32 -9.99 0.58 -3.35
N VAL A 33 -9.64 1.81 -3.73
CA VAL A 33 -9.09 2.10 -5.06
C VAL A 33 -7.80 1.31 -5.32
N VAL A 34 -6.90 1.25 -4.32
CA VAL A 34 -5.66 0.48 -4.42
C VAL A 34 -5.95 -1.00 -4.61
N ILE A 35 -6.88 -1.58 -3.82
CA ILE A 35 -7.25 -3.00 -3.93
C ILE A 35 -7.75 -3.32 -5.33
N VAL A 36 -8.69 -2.52 -5.86
CA VAL A 36 -9.24 -2.71 -7.21
C VAL A 36 -8.14 -2.64 -8.26
N THR A 37 -7.26 -1.63 -8.15
CA THR A 37 -6.16 -1.45 -9.10
C THR A 37 -5.19 -2.64 -9.08
N VAL A 38 -4.82 -3.11 -7.89
CA VAL A 38 -3.93 -4.29 -7.75
C VAL A 38 -4.57 -5.54 -8.33
N VAL A 39 -5.86 -5.78 -8.10
CA VAL A 39 -6.58 -6.94 -8.66
C VAL A 39 -6.62 -6.89 -10.18
N LEU A 40 -6.87 -5.71 -10.77
CA LEU A 40 -6.88 -5.55 -12.23
C LEU A 40 -5.51 -5.82 -12.83
N ILE A 41 -4.45 -5.25 -12.24
CA ILE A 41 -3.07 -5.43 -12.73
C ILE A 41 -2.62 -6.88 -12.56
N SER A 42 -2.91 -7.52 -11.42
CA SER A 42 -2.50 -8.90 -11.19
C SER A 42 -3.19 -9.87 -12.14
N PHE A 43 -4.47 -9.64 -12.45
CA PHE A 43 -5.19 -10.41 -13.45
C PHE A 43 -4.59 -10.24 -14.85
N PHE A 44 -4.28 -9.00 -15.24
CA PHE A 44 -3.64 -8.72 -16.52
C PHE A 44 -2.27 -9.40 -16.65
N LEU A 45 -1.39 -9.22 -15.65
CA LEU A 45 -0.07 -9.84 -15.65
C LEU A 45 -0.18 -11.37 -15.66
N GLY A 46 -1.06 -11.95 -14.84
CA GLY A 46 -1.26 -13.40 -14.82
C GLY A 46 -1.75 -13.95 -16.17
N LEU A 47 -2.60 -13.22 -16.89
CA LEU A 47 -3.01 -13.59 -18.25
C LEU A 47 -1.83 -13.52 -19.23
N VAL A 48 -1.04 -12.46 -19.17
CA VAL A 48 0.15 -12.28 -20.03
C VAL A 48 1.18 -13.38 -19.78
N ASP A 49 1.47 -13.69 -18.51
CA ASP A 49 2.41 -14.75 -18.12
C ASP A 49 1.93 -16.12 -18.60
N PHE A 50 0.62 -16.38 -18.54
CA PHE A 50 0.04 -17.62 -19.05
C PHE A 50 0.16 -17.75 -20.57
N VAL A 51 -0.07 -16.67 -21.31
CA VAL A 51 0.09 -16.67 -22.78
C VAL A 51 1.56 -16.85 -23.15
N LEU A 52 2.45 -16.07 -22.54
CA LEU A 52 3.88 -16.15 -22.82
C LEU A 52 4.47 -17.53 -22.47
N SER A 53 4.10 -18.10 -21.33
CA SER A 53 4.59 -19.43 -20.93
C SER A 53 4.17 -20.53 -21.91
N ARG A 54 2.95 -20.46 -22.48
CA ARG A 54 2.52 -21.38 -23.53
C ARG A 54 3.32 -21.21 -24.82
N ILE A 55 3.52 -19.98 -25.28
CA ILE A 55 4.30 -19.71 -26.49
C ILE A 55 5.73 -20.19 -26.31
N VAL A 56 6.38 -19.85 -25.20
CA VAL A 56 7.75 -20.28 -24.89
C VAL A 56 7.84 -21.81 -24.80
N ALA A 57 6.85 -22.47 -24.19
CA ALA A 57 6.82 -23.93 -24.09
C ALA A 57 6.70 -24.61 -25.47
N GLU A 58 5.93 -24.05 -26.40
CA GLU A 58 5.87 -24.55 -27.78
C GLU A 58 7.16 -24.28 -28.56
N PHE A 59 7.84 -23.16 -28.33
CA PHE A 59 9.11 -22.84 -29.02
C PHE A 59 10.29 -23.68 -28.53
N ILE A 60 10.29 -24.12 -27.27
CA ILE A 60 11.39 -24.93 -26.68
C ILE A 60 11.27 -26.42 -27.05
N ARG A 61 10.07 -26.89 -27.41
CA ARG A 61 9.80 -28.28 -27.80
C ARG A 61 10.01 -28.49 -29.29
#